data_AF-A0A1L7TCS0-F1
#
_entry.id   AF-A0A1L7TCS0-F1
#
_cell.length_a   1.000
_cell.length_b   1.000
_cell.length_c   1.000
_cell.angle_alpha   90.00
_cell.angle_beta   90.00
_cell.angle_gamma   90.00
#
_symmetry.space_group_name_H-M   'P 1'
#
loop_
_entity.id
_entity.type
_entity.pdbx_description
1 polymer ?
#
loop_
_entity_poly.entity_id
_entity_poly.type
_entity_poly.pdbx_seq_one_letter_code
_entity_poly.pdbx_strand_id
1 'polypeptide(L)'
;MMEAFLLRPNSSICDKARQMCFAIGLVDQATLSLALAETALYSNDYTGDMHSGREDSTALKHYNLSLRFTSQKIQTSNSVPSDEILVTVIGLANYDMSIGRVERYSTHLAGLETLVRGRGGVERLRSSYLLLSLIWSDVIGSLSLDRPPRFAAPSHLWTQHEPPTVTHTLGKTLNTLRNLSPVLSDLCSVLLSLTRVAKASLHWEESTFLYCETILHSSYFLLLVPRHIPSEGPEGHSSRISLIHQAVRLAALRFLVTAAEHSHHTLGAIQYRKPQLSHLLADYEISWDGLEELRVWVLVMAAVTEGTHDRSWMTERIAITIERLDLNWTELKGTLRQLAWVDSFESQFSKLEEAMKSQKGIARVDSIPRN
;
A
#
# COMPACT_ATOMS: atom_id res chain seq x y z
N MET A 1 8.47 -9.15 9.38
CA MET A 1 7.41 -10.20 9.28
C MET A 1 7.12 -10.82 10.65
N MET A 2 8.15 -10.95 11.49
CA MET A 2 8.09 -11.62 12.79
C MET A 2 7.30 -10.84 13.85
N GLU A 3 7.46 -9.53 13.90
CA GLU A 3 6.86 -8.65 14.92
C GLU A 3 5.33 -8.47 14.80
N ALA A 4 4.83 -8.43 13.56
CA ALA A 4 3.41 -8.30 13.20
C ALA A 4 2.48 -9.20 14.03
N PHE A 5 2.97 -10.36 14.47
CA PHE A 5 2.23 -11.33 15.25
C PHE A 5 2.73 -11.49 16.70
N LEU A 6 3.98 -11.09 17.00
CA LEU A 6 4.60 -11.26 18.32
C LEU A 6 4.03 -10.33 19.40
N LEU A 7 3.55 -9.14 19.03
CA LEU A 7 3.23 -8.07 19.99
C LEU A 7 1.73 -7.72 20.12
N ARG A 8 0.83 -8.43 19.41
CA ARG A 8 -0.63 -8.20 19.45
C ARG A 8 -1.34 -9.04 20.54
N PRO A 9 -2.53 -8.63 21.03
CA PRO A 9 -3.35 -9.44 21.93
C PRO A 9 -3.61 -10.84 21.37
N ASN A 10 -3.79 -11.83 22.24
CA ASN A 10 -3.95 -13.23 21.85
C ASN A 10 -5.14 -13.40 20.90
N SER A 11 -4.83 -13.67 19.64
CA SER A 11 -5.73 -14.28 18.67
C SER A 11 -5.10 -15.59 18.20
N SER A 12 -5.93 -16.56 17.81
CA SER A 12 -5.48 -17.86 17.34
C SER A 12 -4.53 -17.78 16.13
N ILE A 13 -4.67 -16.72 15.31
CA ILE A 13 -3.81 -16.43 14.16
C ILE A 13 -2.46 -15.87 14.63
N CYS A 14 -2.45 -14.95 15.60
CA CYS A 14 -1.22 -14.43 16.18
C CYS A 14 -0.41 -15.54 16.84
N ASP A 15 -1.04 -16.43 17.62
CA ASP A 15 -0.34 -17.53 18.29
C ASP A 15 0.37 -18.47 17.29
N LYS A 16 -0.31 -18.84 16.20
CA LYS A 16 0.28 -19.67 15.13
C LYS A 16 1.44 -18.97 14.42
N ALA A 17 1.28 -17.69 14.11
CA ALA A 17 2.33 -16.93 13.46
C ALA A 17 3.54 -16.71 14.40
N ARG A 18 3.34 -16.50 15.70
CA ARG A 18 4.42 -16.46 16.70
C ARG A 18 5.19 -17.79 16.75
N GLN A 19 4.48 -18.91 16.79
CA GLN A 19 5.11 -20.24 16.78
C GLN A 19 5.94 -20.47 15.50
N MET A 20 5.40 -20.09 14.35
CA MET A 20 6.09 -20.20 13.07
C MET A 20 7.34 -19.31 13.02
N CYS A 21 7.21 -18.06 13.47
CA CYS A 21 8.28 -17.09 13.57
C CYS A 21 9.42 -17.56 14.47
N PHE A 22 9.07 -18.08 15.65
CA PHE A 22 10.03 -18.67 16.59
C PHE A 22 10.72 -19.89 16.00
N ALA A 23 9.98 -20.78 15.34
CA ALA A 23 10.55 -21.95 14.67
C ALA A 23 11.54 -21.54 13.57
N ILE A 24 11.20 -20.57 12.73
CA ILE A 24 12.05 -20.05 11.66
C ILE A 24 13.32 -19.37 12.22
N GLY A 25 13.15 -18.56 13.26
CA GLY A 25 14.26 -17.87 13.94
C GLY A 25 15.26 -18.82 14.59
N LEU A 26 14.91 -20.10 14.81
CA LEU A 26 15.80 -21.09 15.40
C LEU A 26 16.34 -22.12 14.40
N VAL A 27 16.02 -21.99 13.11
CA VAL A 27 16.50 -22.93 12.09
C VAL A 27 18.02 -22.89 11.96
N ASP A 28 18.62 -21.70 11.95
CA ASP A 28 20.07 -21.55 11.85
C ASP A 28 20.60 -20.23 12.43
N GLN A 29 21.92 -20.05 12.38
CA GLN A 29 22.58 -18.85 12.90
C GLN A 29 22.21 -17.56 12.14
N ALA A 30 21.91 -17.66 10.85
CA ALA A 30 21.57 -16.51 10.02
C ALA A 30 20.15 -16.03 10.33
N THR A 31 19.18 -16.94 10.41
CA THR A 31 17.79 -16.63 10.77
C THR A 31 17.68 -16.19 12.22
N LEU A 32 18.43 -16.79 13.15
CA LEU A 32 18.50 -16.34 14.55
C LEU A 32 19.05 -14.93 14.67
N SER A 33 20.17 -14.65 13.98
CA SER A 33 20.76 -13.32 13.99
C SER A 33 19.79 -12.29 13.42
N LEU A 34 19.04 -12.62 12.36
CA LEU A 34 18.03 -11.73 11.82
C LEU A 34 16.86 -11.49 12.80
N ALA A 35 16.37 -12.54 13.44
CA ALA A 35 15.30 -12.43 14.44
C ALA A 35 15.72 -11.53 15.61
N LEU A 36 16.98 -11.62 16.05
CA LEU A 36 17.54 -10.73 17.07
C LEU A 36 17.67 -9.28 16.58
N ALA A 37 18.00 -9.07 15.31
CA ALA A 37 18.05 -7.73 14.71
C ALA A 37 16.66 -7.08 14.66
N GLU A 38 15.65 -7.82 14.21
CA GLU A 38 14.25 -7.37 14.21
C GLU A 38 13.80 -7.09 15.65
N THR A 39 14.06 -7.99 16.61
CA THR A 39 13.66 -7.79 18.01
C THR A 39 14.29 -6.53 18.61
N ALA A 40 15.58 -6.30 18.36
CA ALA A 40 16.27 -5.11 18.84
C ALA A 40 15.68 -3.83 18.23
N LEU A 41 15.41 -3.83 16.92
CA LEU A 41 14.83 -2.69 16.21
C LEU A 41 13.51 -2.23 16.84
N TYR A 42 12.64 -3.17 17.22
CA TYR A 42 11.30 -2.87 17.74
C TYR A 42 11.22 -2.76 19.27
N SER A 43 12.22 -3.26 20.00
CA SER A 43 12.29 -3.08 21.46
C SER A 43 12.39 -1.60 21.88
N ASN A 44 12.86 -0.72 20.99
CA ASN A 44 12.96 0.72 21.23
C ASN A 44 11.61 1.46 21.12
N ASP A 45 10.63 0.92 20.37
CA ASP A 45 9.31 1.53 20.16
C ASP A 45 8.45 1.53 21.45
N TYR A 46 8.79 0.70 22.44
CA TYR A 46 8.09 0.62 23.73
C TYR A 46 8.46 1.74 24.72
N THR A 47 9.48 2.55 24.44
CA THR A 47 9.92 3.62 25.35
C THR A 47 9.19 4.96 25.16
N GLY A 48 8.15 4.99 24.31
CA GLY A 48 7.27 6.15 24.13
C GLY A 48 7.74 7.14 23.06
N ASP A 49 8.88 6.88 22.41
CA ASP A 49 9.33 7.65 21.25
C ASP A 49 8.92 6.92 19.97
N MET A 50 7.66 7.08 19.58
CA MET A 50 7.00 6.33 18.51
C MET A 50 7.57 6.59 17.10
N HIS A 51 8.72 7.26 16.96
CA HIS A 51 9.13 7.94 15.73
C HIS A 51 10.56 7.68 15.25
N SER A 52 11.24 6.63 15.70
CA SER A 52 12.34 6.14 14.87
C SER A 52 12.58 4.65 15.02
N GLY A 53 12.13 3.87 14.05
CA GLY A 53 12.78 2.62 13.62
C GLY A 53 14.21 2.90 13.11
N ARG A 54 15.01 3.61 13.90
CA ARG A 54 16.43 3.86 13.68
C ARG A 54 17.14 2.59 14.13
N GLU A 55 17.72 1.91 13.15
CA GLU A 55 18.69 0.85 13.35
C GLU A 55 19.77 1.32 14.36
N ASP A 56 19.73 0.76 15.56
CA ASP A 56 20.72 1.00 16.60
C ASP A 56 21.94 0.07 16.42
N SER A 57 22.97 0.24 17.26
CA SER A 57 24.18 -0.58 17.17
C SER A 57 23.93 -2.08 17.40
N THR A 58 22.92 -2.42 18.20
CA THR A 58 22.58 -3.81 18.53
C THR A 58 21.88 -4.46 17.35
N ALA A 59 20.86 -3.80 16.80
CA ALA A 59 20.13 -4.24 15.63
C ALA A 59 21.08 -4.38 14.42
N LEU A 60 21.94 -3.38 14.18
CA LEU A 60 22.94 -3.42 13.09
C LEU A 60 23.95 -4.55 13.28
N LYS A 61 24.41 -4.82 14.51
CA LYS A 61 25.34 -5.93 14.78
C LYS A 61 24.71 -7.27 14.39
N HIS A 62 23.49 -7.52 14.82
CA HIS A 62 22.77 -8.76 14.53
C HIS A 62 22.41 -8.88 13.05
N TYR A 63 22.02 -7.80 12.40
CA TYR A 63 21.81 -7.73 10.96
C TYR A 63 23.08 -8.11 10.17
N ASN A 64 24.23 -7.55 10.53
CA ASN A 64 25.51 -7.87 9.89
C ASN A 64 25.96 -9.32 10.13
N LEU A 65 25.65 -9.89 11.30
CA LEU A 65 25.90 -11.32 11.55
C LEU A 65 25.06 -12.20 10.64
N SER A 66 23.76 -11.89 10.50
CA SER A 66 22.87 -12.59 9.57
C SER A 66 23.41 -12.56 8.14
N LEU A 67 23.78 -11.37 7.64
CA LEU A 67 24.38 -11.22 6.32
C LEU A 67 25.65 -12.06 6.11
N ARG A 68 26.54 -12.07 7.10
CA ARG A 68 27.80 -12.84 7.04
C ARG A 68 27.52 -14.34 6.97
N PHE A 69 26.65 -14.86 7.83
CA PHE A 69 26.30 -16.28 7.83
C PHE A 69 25.60 -16.70 6.54
N THR A 70 24.66 -15.89 6.04
CA THR A 70 24.01 -16.14 4.74
C THR A 70 25.00 -16.13 3.59
N SER A 71 25.90 -15.15 3.55
CA SER A 71 26.93 -15.05 2.50
C SER A 71 27.88 -16.25 2.52
N GLN A 72 28.31 -16.68 3.70
CA GLN A 72 29.15 -17.87 3.85
C GLN A 72 28.43 -19.12 3.35
N LYS A 73 27.14 -19.30 3.70
CA LYS A 73 26.33 -20.42 3.21
C LYS A 73 26.19 -20.43 1.69
N ILE A 74 25.97 -19.27 1.08
CA ILE A 74 25.89 -19.15 -0.38
C ILE A 74 27.22 -19.55 -1.03
N GLN A 75 28.35 -19.13 -0.47
CA GLN A 75 29.68 -19.42 -1.02
C GLN A 75 30.12 -20.88 -0.84
N THR A 76 29.70 -21.54 0.24
CA THR A 76 30.05 -22.94 0.50
C THR A 76 29.09 -23.93 -0.14
N SER A 77 27.90 -23.48 -0.54
CA SER A 77 26.89 -24.31 -1.20
C SER A 77 27.19 -24.48 -2.69
N ASN A 78 27.64 -25.67 -3.09
CA ASN A 78 27.71 -26.06 -4.51
C ASN A 78 26.35 -26.53 -5.08
N SER A 79 25.31 -26.57 -4.25
CA SER A 79 23.98 -27.03 -4.60
C SER A 79 22.99 -25.87 -4.82
N VAL A 80 21.83 -26.21 -5.35
CA VAL A 80 20.66 -25.33 -5.48
C VAL A 80 20.40 -24.60 -4.16
N PRO A 81 20.13 -23.26 -4.16
CA PRO A 81 19.88 -22.50 -2.94
C PRO A 81 18.84 -23.17 -2.04
N SER A 82 19.03 -23.15 -0.72
CA SER A 82 18.11 -23.77 0.24
C SER A 82 16.93 -22.84 0.61
N ASP A 83 15.88 -23.37 1.24
CA ASP A 83 14.72 -22.56 1.66
C ASP A 83 15.16 -21.52 2.70
N GLU A 84 16.08 -21.91 3.58
CA GLU A 84 16.65 -21.08 4.65
C GLU A 84 17.36 -19.86 4.07
N ILE A 85 18.19 -20.04 3.04
CA ILE A 85 18.86 -18.92 2.36
C ILE A 85 17.83 -17.93 1.81
N LEU A 86 16.78 -18.42 1.14
CA LEU A 86 15.75 -17.56 0.57
C LEU A 86 14.95 -16.82 1.65
N VAL A 87 14.53 -17.51 2.71
CA VAL A 87 13.83 -16.91 3.85
C VAL A 87 14.68 -15.85 4.52
N THR A 88 15.98 -16.10 4.74
CA THR A 88 16.86 -15.09 5.36
C THR A 88 17.00 -13.86 4.46
N VAL A 89 17.20 -14.02 3.14
CA VAL A 89 17.31 -12.88 2.22
C VAL A 89 16.00 -12.09 2.12
N ILE A 90 14.85 -12.77 2.09
CA ILE A 90 13.52 -12.12 2.18
C ILE A 90 13.42 -11.30 3.47
N GLY A 91 13.82 -11.88 4.59
CA GLY A 91 13.78 -11.20 5.88
C GLY A 91 14.73 -9.99 5.95
N LEU A 92 15.95 -10.09 5.43
CA LEU A 92 16.90 -8.97 5.32
C LEU A 92 16.34 -7.83 4.46
N ALA A 93 15.69 -8.16 3.34
CA ALA A 93 15.01 -7.17 2.51
C ALA A 93 13.90 -6.47 3.30
N ASN A 94 13.04 -7.23 3.98
CA ASN A 94 11.95 -6.66 4.78
C ASN A 94 12.47 -5.76 5.90
N TYR A 95 13.56 -6.17 6.56
CA TYR A 95 14.24 -5.37 7.57
C TYR A 95 14.69 -4.02 7.01
N ASP A 96 15.36 -4.02 5.85
CA ASP A 96 15.80 -2.77 5.22
C ASP A 96 14.65 -1.88 4.79
N MET A 97 13.57 -2.47 4.30
CA MET A 97 12.37 -1.75 3.91
C MET A 97 11.68 -1.09 5.12
N SER A 98 11.62 -1.78 6.28
CA SER A 98 10.93 -1.24 7.47
C SER A 98 11.63 -0.02 8.07
N ILE A 99 12.93 0.16 7.83
CA ILE A 99 13.73 1.30 8.27
C ILE A 99 14.05 2.30 7.14
N GLY A 100 13.37 2.17 6.00
CA GLY A 100 13.49 3.11 4.87
C GLY A 100 14.80 3.01 4.07
N ARG A 101 15.57 1.92 4.20
CA ARG A 101 16.84 1.70 3.48
C ARG A 101 16.59 1.07 2.10
N VAL A 102 15.90 1.84 1.24
CA VAL A 102 15.42 1.41 -0.09
C VAL A 102 16.50 0.83 -1.00
N GLU A 103 17.73 1.38 -0.95
CA GLU A 103 18.86 0.90 -1.74
C GLU A 103 19.33 -0.50 -1.30
N ARG A 104 19.42 -0.75 0.02
CA ARG A 104 19.78 -2.06 0.57
C ARG A 104 18.68 -3.08 0.27
N TYR A 105 17.41 -2.72 0.46
CA TYR A 105 16.27 -3.52 0.02
C TYR A 105 16.35 -3.91 -1.47
N SER A 106 16.62 -2.95 -2.34
CA SER A 106 16.71 -3.21 -3.78
C SER A 106 17.87 -4.15 -4.14
N THR A 107 18.97 -4.07 -3.41
CA THR A 107 20.12 -4.97 -3.54
C THR A 107 19.73 -6.41 -3.15
N HIS A 108 19.06 -6.59 -2.01
CA HIS A 108 18.58 -7.91 -1.59
C HIS A 108 17.59 -8.51 -2.56
N LEU A 109 16.64 -7.73 -3.09
CA LEU A 109 15.67 -8.21 -4.08
C LEU A 109 16.33 -8.66 -5.39
N ALA A 110 17.37 -7.94 -5.85
CA ALA A 110 18.14 -8.36 -7.02
C ALA A 110 18.91 -9.67 -6.76
N GLY A 111 19.52 -9.81 -5.58
CA GLY A 111 20.16 -11.06 -5.16
C GLY A 111 19.16 -12.22 -5.06
N LEU A 112 18.00 -11.97 -4.46
CA LEU A 112 16.92 -12.94 -4.30
C LEU A 112 16.39 -13.43 -5.64
N GLU A 113 16.23 -12.53 -6.62
CA GLU A 113 15.84 -12.88 -7.98
C GLU A 113 16.82 -13.88 -8.63
N THR A 114 18.12 -13.68 -8.41
CA THR A 114 19.17 -14.59 -8.87
C THR A 114 19.08 -15.96 -8.18
N LEU A 115 18.86 -15.98 -6.86
CA LEU A 115 18.72 -17.22 -6.10
C LEU A 115 17.47 -18.02 -6.50
N VAL A 116 16.33 -17.35 -6.70
CA VAL A 116 15.08 -17.96 -7.16
C VAL A 116 15.23 -18.50 -8.59
N ARG A 117 15.92 -17.77 -9.47
CA ARG A 117 16.25 -18.26 -10.82
C ARG A 117 17.13 -19.51 -10.76
N GLY A 118 18.11 -19.55 -9.85
CA GLY A 118 18.95 -20.73 -9.58
C GLY A 118 18.16 -21.97 -9.14
N ARG A 119 16.96 -21.79 -8.59
CA ARG A 119 16.00 -22.87 -8.27
C ARG A 119 15.11 -23.32 -9.42
N GLY A 120 15.22 -22.67 -10.57
CA GLY A 120 14.31 -22.87 -11.71
C GLY A 120 13.02 -22.05 -11.64
N GLY A 121 13.01 -20.97 -10.84
CA GLY A 121 11.91 -20.00 -10.79
C GLY A 121 10.91 -20.20 -9.65
N VAL A 122 9.93 -19.29 -9.56
CA VAL A 122 8.92 -19.22 -8.49
C VAL A 122 8.08 -20.51 -8.41
N GLU A 123 7.73 -21.09 -9.57
CA GLU A 123 6.93 -22.33 -9.67
C GLU A 123 7.63 -23.56 -9.07
N ARG A 124 8.94 -23.49 -8.79
CA ARG A 124 9.69 -24.59 -8.16
C ARG A 124 9.68 -24.51 -6.64
N LEU A 125 9.15 -23.44 -6.06
CA LEU A 125 9.03 -23.29 -4.61
C LEU A 125 7.88 -24.15 -4.09
N ARG A 126 8.20 -25.22 -3.36
CA ARG A 126 7.19 -26.17 -2.85
C ARG A 126 6.53 -25.73 -1.55
N SER A 127 7.20 -24.87 -0.79
CA SER A 127 6.68 -24.33 0.46
C SER A 127 5.75 -23.16 0.17
N SER A 128 4.45 -23.33 0.44
CA SER A 128 3.44 -22.26 0.30
C SER A 128 3.79 -21.04 1.15
N TYR A 129 4.42 -21.25 2.31
CA TYR A 129 4.87 -20.17 3.19
C TYR A 129 6.02 -19.36 2.60
N LEU A 130 7.01 -20.04 2.01
CA LEU A 130 8.12 -19.37 1.33
C LEU A 130 7.61 -18.60 0.11
N LEU A 131 6.72 -19.22 -0.68
CA LEU A 131 6.10 -18.57 -1.83
C LEU A 131 5.32 -17.32 -1.42
N LEU A 132 4.45 -17.43 -0.42
CA LEU A 132 3.68 -16.30 0.10
C LEU A 132 4.61 -15.20 0.63
N SER A 133 5.65 -15.56 1.37
CA SER A 133 6.64 -14.61 1.90
C SER A 133 7.38 -13.86 0.80
N LEU A 134 7.78 -14.56 -0.26
CA LEU A 134 8.45 -13.98 -1.42
C LEU A 134 7.54 -12.96 -2.11
N ILE A 135 6.32 -13.37 -2.46
CA ILE A 135 5.37 -12.52 -3.18
C ILE A 135 4.94 -11.34 -2.32
N TRP A 136 4.69 -11.55 -1.02
CA TRP A 136 4.35 -10.49 -0.09
C TRP A 136 5.44 -9.41 -0.03
N SER A 137 6.69 -9.81 0.18
CA SER A 137 7.83 -8.89 0.29
C SER A 137 8.10 -8.09 -0.98
N ASP A 138 7.94 -8.72 -2.14
CA ASP A 138 8.10 -8.05 -3.42
C ASP A 138 6.95 -7.09 -3.71
N VAL A 139 5.70 -7.51 -3.50
CA VAL A 139 4.52 -6.68 -3.77
C VAL A 139 4.45 -5.48 -2.83
N ILE A 140 4.66 -5.66 -1.53
CA ILE A 140 4.61 -4.55 -0.58
C ILE A 140 5.71 -3.53 -0.88
N GLY A 141 6.95 -3.96 -1.08
CA GLY A 141 8.01 -3.01 -1.42
C GLY A 141 7.82 -2.38 -2.80
N SER A 142 7.21 -3.09 -3.75
CA SER A 142 6.84 -2.54 -5.05
C SER A 142 5.68 -1.54 -4.97
N LEU A 143 4.74 -1.75 -4.05
CA LEU A 143 3.67 -0.82 -3.71
C LEU A 143 4.25 0.48 -3.12
N SER A 144 5.20 0.38 -2.19
CA SER A 144 5.89 1.55 -1.61
C SER A 144 6.66 2.37 -2.63
N LEU A 145 7.20 1.71 -3.66
CA LEU A 145 8.06 2.33 -4.67
C LEU A 145 7.34 2.65 -5.99
N ASP A 146 6.02 2.39 -6.05
CA ASP A 146 5.19 2.48 -7.24
C ASP A 146 5.79 1.80 -8.49
N ARG A 147 6.32 0.58 -8.35
CA ARG A 147 6.95 -0.19 -9.44
C ARG A 147 6.27 -1.55 -9.65
N PRO A 148 6.36 -2.19 -10.83
CA PRO A 148 5.87 -3.55 -10.99
C PRO A 148 6.61 -4.53 -10.06
N PRO A 149 5.96 -5.58 -9.55
CA PRO A 149 6.62 -6.66 -8.82
C PRO A 149 7.66 -7.36 -9.72
N ARG A 150 8.75 -7.84 -9.13
CA ARG A 150 9.79 -8.62 -9.81
C ARG A 150 9.38 -10.07 -10.05
N PHE A 151 8.54 -10.63 -9.17
CA PHE A 151 8.12 -12.01 -9.22
C PHE A 151 6.68 -12.11 -9.71
N ALA A 152 6.45 -12.96 -10.70
CA ALA A 152 5.11 -13.34 -11.10
C ALA A 152 4.49 -14.22 -10.00
N ALA A 153 3.34 -13.81 -9.49
CA ALA A 153 2.62 -14.56 -8.49
C ALA A 153 1.81 -15.68 -9.14
N PRO A 154 1.96 -16.95 -8.70
CA PRO A 154 1.20 -18.06 -9.24
C PRO A 154 -0.31 -17.91 -8.98
N SER A 155 -1.15 -18.34 -9.93
CA SER A 155 -2.61 -18.17 -9.82
C SER A 155 -3.23 -18.91 -8.63
N HIS A 156 -2.61 -19.99 -8.17
CA HIS A 156 -3.06 -20.78 -7.01
C HIS A 156 -2.76 -20.12 -5.66
N LEU A 157 -1.98 -19.03 -5.65
CA LEU A 157 -1.71 -18.27 -4.43
C LEU A 157 -2.94 -17.47 -3.97
N TRP A 158 -3.88 -17.22 -4.88
CA TRP A 158 -5.03 -16.38 -4.63
C TRP A 158 -6.23 -17.24 -4.23
N THR A 159 -6.78 -16.99 -3.04
CA THR A 159 -8.09 -17.53 -2.71
C THR A 159 -9.15 -16.99 -3.68
N GLN A 160 -10.17 -17.81 -3.95
CA GLN A 160 -11.33 -17.35 -4.72
C GLN A 160 -12.07 -16.30 -3.88
N HIS A 161 -11.91 -15.04 -4.27
CA HIS A 161 -12.65 -13.96 -3.63
C HIS A 161 -14.11 -13.98 -4.05
N GLU A 162 -14.99 -13.67 -3.11
CA GLU A 162 -16.39 -13.40 -3.40
C GLU A 162 -16.54 -12.32 -4.48
N PRO A 163 -17.63 -12.37 -5.27
CA PRO A 163 -17.93 -11.30 -6.20
C PRO A 163 -18.08 -9.96 -5.43
N PRO A 164 -17.54 -8.87 -5.97
CA PRO A 164 -17.61 -7.56 -5.33
C PRO A 164 -19.05 -7.06 -5.33
N THR A 165 -19.49 -6.46 -4.21
CA THR A 165 -20.77 -5.77 -4.15
C THR A 165 -20.68 -4.50 -4.99
N VAL A 166 -21.47 -4.43 -6.07
CA VAL A 166 -21.54 -3.23 -6.92
C VAL A 166 -22.62 -2.30 -6.40
N THR A 167 -22.20 -1.20 -5.78
CA THR A 167 -23.10 -0.13 -5.35
C THR A 167 -23.59 0.69 -6.54
N HIS A 168 -24.60 1.54 -6.34
CA HIS A 168 -25.13 2.40 -7.39
C HIS A 168 -24.05 3.34 -7.96
N THR A 169 -23.34 4.09 -7.10
CA THR A 169 -22.28 5.02 -7.54
C THR A 169 -21.13 4.30 -8.24
N LEU A 170 -20.71 3.13 -7.73
CA LEU A 170 -19.69 2.33 -8.39
C LEU A 170 -20.17 1.85 -9.78
N GLY A 171 -21.38 1.30 -9.87
CA GLY A 171 -21.96 0.84 -11.14
C GLY A 171 -22.00 1.95 -12.20
N LYS A 172 -22.48 3.14 -11.82
CA LYS A 172 -22.48 4.34 -12.69
C LYS A 172 -21.06 4.70 -13.14
N THR A 173 -20.10 4.73 -12.22
CA THR A 173 -18.70 5.05 -12.50
C THR A 173 -18.06 4.05 -13.47
N LEU A 174 -18.25 2.75 -13.23
CA LEU A 174 -17.72 1.68 -14.08
C LEU A 174 -18.27 1.75 -15.50
N ASN A 175 -19.58 1.99 -15.64
CA ASN A 175 -20.21 2.14 -16.96
C ASN A 175 -19.69 3.37 -17.70
N THR A 176 -19.51 4.49 -16.99
CA THR A 176 -18.98 5.72 -17.59
C THR A 176 -17.53 5.54 -18.05
N LEU A 177 -16.67 4.91 -17.25
CA LEU A 177 -15.28 4.62 -17.64
C LEU A 177 -15.20 3.73 -18.88
N ARG A 178 -16.01 2.66 -18.95
CA ARG A 178 -16.08 1.77 -20.11
C ARG A 178 -16.54 2.48 -21.38
N ASN A 179 -17.53 3.35 -21.25
CA ASN A 179 -18.05 4.14 -22.38
C ASN A 179 -17.05 5.21 -22.84
N LEU A 180 -16.23 5.73 -21.92
CA LEU A 180 -15.25 6.76 -22.22
C LEU A 180 -14.08 6.21 -23.04
N SER A 181 -13.52 5.05 -22.65
CA SER A 181 -12.45 4.40 -23.42
C SER A 181 -12.20 2.95 -22.95
N PRO A 182 -11.93 2.01 -23.88
CA PRO A 182 -11.45 0.66 -23.55
C PRO A 182 -10.18 0.64 -22.70
N VAL A 183 -9.32 1.67 -22.83
CA VAL A 183 -8.07 1.81 -22.06
C VAL A 183 -8.32 1.90 -20.56
N LEU A 184 -9.51 2.34 -20.12
CA LEU A 184 -9.87 2.49 -18.71
C LEU A 184 -10.48 1.22 -18.09
N SER A 185 -10.55 0.12 -18.85
CA SER A 185 -11.18 -1.13 -18.40
C SER A 185 -10.42 -1.81 -17.26
N ASP A 186 -9.09 -1.65 -17.22
CA ASP A 186 -8.24 -2.10 -16.13
C ASP A 186 -8.59 -1.40 -14.81
N LEU A 187 -8.87 -0.09 -14.84
CA LEU A 187 -9.30 0.68 -13.67
C LEU A 187 -10.64 0.21 -13.13
N CYS A 188 -11.54 -0.29 -13.99
CA CYS A 188 -12.78 -0.91 -13.52
C CYS A 188 -12.48 -2.10 -12.59
N SER A 189 -11.52 -2.94 -12.99
CA SER A 189 -11.09 -4.08 -12.20
C SER A 189 -10.38 -3.64 -10.91
N VAL A 190 -9.58 -2.56 -10.96
CA VAL A 190 -8.96 -1.95 -9.77
C VAL A 190 -10.03 -1.46 -8.79
N LEU A 191 -11.00 -0.66 -9.24
CA LEU A 191 -12.06 -0.14 -8.36
C LEU A 191 -12.86 -1.29 -7.71
N LEU A 192 -13.13 -2.35 -8.46
CA LEU A 192 -13.74 -3.58 -7.94
C LEU A 192 -12.84 -4.34 -6.96
N SER A 193 -11.51 -4.26 -7.06
CA SER A 193 -10.60 -4.85 -6.07
C SER A 193 -10.57 -4.01 -4.79
N LEU A 194 -10.61 -2.68 -4.91
CA LEU A 194 -10.64 -1.78 -3.74
C LEU A 194 -11.91 -1.98 -2.90
N THR A 195 -13.07 -2.26 -3.51
CA THR A 195 -14.29 -2.58 -2.75
C THR A 195 -14.18 -3.89 -1.98
N ARG A 196 -13.42 -4.88 -2.49
CA ARG A 196 -13.15 -6.11 -1.74
C ARG A 196 -12.29 -5.83 -0.51
N VAL A 197 -11.27 -4.99 -0.66
CA VAL A 197 -10.44 -4.54 0.48
C VAL A 197 -11.30 -3.79 1.50
N ALA A 198 -12.15 -2.88 1.06
CA ALA A 198 -13.09 -2.15 1.92
C ALA A 198 -14.08 -3.08 2.65
N LYS A 199 -14.59 -4.12 1.99
CA LYS A 199 -15.46 -5.11 2.64
C LYS A 199 -14.69 -5.96 3.65
N ALA A 200 -13.49 -6.41 3.28
CA ALA A 200 -12.63 -7.20 4.15
C ALA A 200 -12.17 -6.42 5.39
N SER A 201 -11.97 -5.10 5.26
CA SER A 201 -11.61 -4.24 6.39
C SER A 201 -12.71 -4.12 7.44
N LEU A 202 -13.98 -4.44 7.13
CA LEU A 202 -15.05 -4.42 8.13
C LEU A 202 -14.98 -5.60 9.11
N HIS A 203 -14.34 -6.70 8.71
CA HIS A 203 -14.28 -7.96 9.46
C HIS A 203 -12.81 -8.38 9.71
N TRP A 204 -11.88 -7.43 9.68
CA TRP A 204 -10.44 -7.71 9.75
C TRP A 204 -10.02 -8.37 11.08
N GLU A 205 -10.76 -8.10 12.16
CA GLU A 205 -10.56 -8.72 13.49
C GLU A 205 -10.94 -10.22 13.47
N GLU A 206 -11.92 -10.61 12.66
CA GLU A 206 -12.35 -12.00 12.51
C GLU A 206 -11.38 -12.80 11.63
N SER A 207 -10.84 -12.16 10.57
CA SER A 207 -9.88 -12.80 9.67
C SER A 207 -8.84 -11.82 9.12
N THR A 208 -7.81 -11.58 9.91
CA THR A 208 -6.66 -10.76 9.52
C THR A 208 -5.94 -11.32 8.29
N PHE A 209 -5.84 -12.66 8.19
CA PHE A 209 -5.23 -13.30 7.03
C PHE A 209 -5.96 -12.95 5.73
N LEU A 210 -7.30 -13.06 5.71
CA LEU A 210 -8.11 -12.74 4.53
C LEU A 210 -7.98 -11.26 4.15
N TYR A 211 -7.96 -10.36 5.13
CA TYR A 211 -7.76 -8.93 4.87
C TYR A 211 -6.40 -8.66 4.23
N CYS A 212 -5.34 -9.21 4.81
CA CYS A 212 -3.97 -9.12 4.30
C CYS A 212 -3.84 -9.71 2.90
N GLU A 213 -4.39 -10.90 2.65
CA GLU A 213 -4.41 -11.54 1.34
C GLU A 213 -5.15 -10.69 0.30
N THR A 214 -6.30 -10.12 0.66
CA THR A 214 -7.09 -9.26 -0.23
C THR A 214 -6.31 -7.98 -0.61
N ILE A 215 -5.57 -7.40 0.33
CA ILE A 215 -4.66 -6.28 0.07
C ILE A 215 -3.52 -6.71 -0.85
N LEU A 216 -2.89 -7.86 -0.58
CA LEU A 216 -1.79 -8.38 -1.39
C LEU A 216 -2.22 -8.58 -2.84
N HIS A 217 -3.35 -9.27 -3.06
CA HIS A 217 -3.88 -9.55 -4.39
C HIS A 217 -4.28 -8.26 -5.13
N SER A 218 -4.96 -7.33 -4.44
CA SER A 218 -5.34 -6.03 -5.02
C SER A 218 -4.13 -5.17 -5.37
N SER A 219 -3.08 -5.21 -4.53
CA SER A 219 -1.81 -4.51 -4.75
C SER A 219 -1.05 -5.09 -5.94
N TYR A 220 -0.95 -6.41 -6.02
CA TYR A 220 -0.33 -7.08 -7.17
C TYR A 220 -1.04 -6.68 -8.47
N PHE A 221 -2.37 -6.76 -8.49
CA PHE A 221 -3.17 -6.38 -9.66
C PHE A 221 -2.96 -4.90 -10.06
N LEU A 222 -3.03 -3.98 -9.10
CA LEU A 222 -2.79 -2.55 -9.35
C LEU A 222 -1.39 -2.29 -9.91
N LEU A 223 -0.36 -2.96 -9.41
CA LEU A 223 1.01 -2.68 -9.83
C LEU A 223 1.33 -3.14 -11.26
N LEU A 224 0.51 -4.05 -11.81
CA LEU A 224 0.53 -4.48 -13.21
C LEU A 224 -0.22 -3.51 -14.15
N VAL A 225 -1.07 -2.64 -13.62
CA VAL A 225 -1.75 -1.61 -14.41
C VAL A 225 -0.71 -0.66 -15.04
N PRO A 226 -0.79 -0.38 -16.36
CA PRO A 226 0.14 0.50 -17.05
C PRO A 226 0.27 1.87 -16.36
N ARG A 227 1.48 2.43 -16.40
CA ARG A 227 1.72 3.80 -15.93
C ARG A 227 1.66 4.72 -17.14
N HIS A 228 0.79 5.71 -17.09
CA HIS A 228 0.71 6.72 -18.14
C HIS A 228 1.47 7.95 -17.67
N ILE A 229 2.53 8.30 -18.41
CA ILE A 229 3.19 9.58 -18.27
C ILE A 229 2.39 10.57 -19.13
N PRO A 230 1.93 11.70 -18.57
CA PRO A 230 1.33 12.76 -19.37
C PRO A 230 2.34 13.16 -20.46
N SER A 231 1.98 12.96 -21.73
CA SER A 231 2.76 13.43 -22.87
C SER A 231 2.38 14.88 -23.15
N GLU A 232 3.36 15.77 -23.32
CA GLU A 232 3.18 17.15 -23.80
C GLU A 232 2.81 17.19 -25.31
N GLY A 233 2.02 16.23 -25.78
CA GLY A 233 1.58 16.14 -27.17
C GLY A 233 0.36 17.04 -27.45
N PRO A 234 0.21 17.57 -28.68
CA PRO A 234 -0.83 18.54 -29.05
C PRO A 234 -2.27 17.99 -29.13
N GLU A 235 -2.56 16.78 -28.61
CA GLU A 235 -3.88 16.12 -28.75
C GLU A 235 -4.62 15.96 -27.41
N GLY A 236 -5.57 16.86 -27.14
CA GLY A 236 -6.27 16.99 -25.87
C GLY A 236 -7.21 15.84 -25.43
N HIS A 237 -7.58 14.91 -26.30
CA HIS A 237 -8.43 13.75 -25.92
C HIS A 237 -7.60 12.57 -25.40
N SER A 238 -6.44 12.30 -26.01
CA SER A 238 -5.50 11.31 -25.50
C SER A 238 -4.92 11.75 -24.15
N SER A 239 -4.77 13.05 -23.92
CA SER A 239 -4.32 13.57 -22.62
C SER A 239 -5.37 13.34 -21.51
N ARG A 240 -6.67 13.61 -21.76
CA ARG A 240 -7.73 13.38 -20.76
C ARG A 240 -7.78 11.93 -20.26
N ILE A 241 -7.81 10.96 -21.18
CA ILE A 241 -7.91 9.54 -20.84
C ILE A 241 -6.69 9.10 -20.01
N SER A 242 -5.48 9.47 -20.45
CA SER A 242 -4.25 9.15 -19.72
C SER A 242 -4.17 9.83 -18.36
N LEU A 243 -4.66 11.07 -18.22
CA LEU A 243 -4.69 11.78 -16.94
C LEU A 243 -5.69 11.17 -15.95
N ILE A 244 -6.91 10.83 -16.39
CA ILE A 244 -7.89 10.11 -15.55
C ILE A 244 -7.28 8.78 -15.11
N HIS A 245 -6.68 8.04 -16.05
CA HIS A 245 -6.07 6.76 -15.75
C HIS A 245 -4.99 6.88 -14.68
N GLN A 246 -4.04 7.78 -14.87
CA GLN A 246 -2.95 7.97 -13.94
C GLN A 246 -3.43 8.49 -12.57
N ALA A 247 -4.41 9.40 -12.54
CA ALA A 247 -4.96 9.93 -11.30
C ALA A 247 -5.69 8.87 -10.48
N VAL A 248 -6.54 8.04 -11.13
CA VAL A 248 -7.26 6.95 -10.46
C VAL A 248 -6.29 5.87 -9.99
N ARG A 249 -5.29 5.51 -10.82
CA ARG A 249 -4.25 4.55 -10.45
C ARG A 249 -3.46 5.00 -9.22
N LEU A 250 -3.03 6.26 -9.17
CA LEU A 250 -2.31 6.81 -8.02
C LEU A 250 -3.21 6.91 -6.78
N ALA A 251 -4.48 7.27 -6.92
CA ALA A 251 -5.43 7.25 -5.81
C ALA A 251 -5.67 5.82 -5.27
N ALA A 252 -5.76 4.82 -6.14
CA ALA A 252 -5.82 3.41 -5.75
C ALA A 252 -4.54 2.95 -5.03
N LEU A 253 -3.38 3.42 -5.48
CA LEU A 253 -2.10 3.15 -4.81
C LEU A 253 -2.11 3.69 -3.38
N ARG A 254 -2.56 4.94 -3.19
CA ARG A 254 -2.72 5.56 -1.87
C ARG A 254 -3.70 4.80 -1.00
N PHE A 255 -4.82 4.39 -1.59
CA PHE A 255 -5.80 3.60 -0.87
C PHE A 255 -5.18 2.32 -0.30
N LEU A 256 -4.50 1.53 -1.15
CA LEU A 256 -3.92 0.25 -0.74
C LEU A 256 -2.76 0.40 0.24
N VAL A 257 -1.92 1.43 0.05
CA VAL A 257 -0.87 1.77 1.01
C VAL A 257 -1.46 2.03 2.39
N THR A 258 -2.48 2.88 2.50
CA THR A 258 -3.10 3.19 3.79
C THR A 258 -3.83 1.99 4.39
N ALA A 259 -4.52 1.19 3.57
CA ALA A 259 -5.15 -0.05 4.02
C ALA A 259 -4.11 -1.06 4.57
N ALA A 260 -2.94 -1.17 3.92
CA ALA A 260 -1.82 -2.00 4.35
C ALA A 260 -1.20 -1.52 5.67
N GLU A 261 -1.03 -0.20 5.84
CA GLU A 261 -0.52 0.39 7.10
C GLU A 261 -1.44 0.08 8.28
N HIS A 262 -2.75 0.14 8.07
CA HIS A 262 -3.74 -0.13 9.12
C HIS A 262 -3.75 -1.58 9.62
N SER A 263 -3.27 -2.53 8.82
CA SER A 263 -3.10 -3.89 9.31
C SER A 263 -2.07 -3.98 10.45
N HIS A 264 -1.19 -2.97 10.63
CA HIS A 264 0.00 -3.00 11.49
C HIS A 264 0.90 -4.25 11.30
N HIS A 265 0.63 -5.11 10.31
CA HIS A 265 1.47 -6.25 9.93
C HIS A 265 2.49 -5.87 8.85
N THR A 266 2.36 -4.64 8.33
CA THR A 266 3.18 -4.05 7.26
C THR A 266 3.95 -2.83 7.80
N LEU A 267 4.36 -2.89 9.08
CA LEU A 267 4.99 -1.78 9.81
C LEU A 267 6.32 -1.36 9.17
N GLY A 268 6.47 -0.04 8.98
CA GLY A 268 7.69 0.63 8.51
C GLY A 268 7.91 0.67 6.99
N ALA A 269 7.27 -0.21 6.22
CA ALA A 269 7.64 -0.45 4.82
C ALA A 269 7.24 0.63 3.81
N ILE A 270 6.45 1.63 4.20
CA ILE A 270 5.90 2.63 3.27
C ILE A 270 6.31 4.06 3.70
N GLN A 271 7.59 4.23 4.02
CA GLN A 271 8.16 5.55 4.34
C GLN A 271 8.40 6.43 3.11
N TYR A 272 8.15 5.92 1.89
CA TYR A 272 8.31 6.71 0.67
C TYR A 272 6.96 7.17 0.11
N ARG A 273 6.53 8.37 0.51
CA ARG A 273 5.33 9.02 -0.04
C ARG A 273 5.72 10.28 -0.80
N LYS A 274 6.20 10.15 -2.05
CA LYS A 274 6.23 11.31 -2.95
C LYS A 274 4.79 11.77 -3.21
N PRO A 275 4.42 13.05 -3.11
CA PRO A 275 3.06 13.54 -3.35
C PRO A 275 2.68 13.56 -4.85
N GLN A 276 2.83 12.41 -5.52
CA GLN A 276 2.64 12.27 -6.97
C GLN A 276 1.20 12.55 -7.40
N LEU A 277 0.20 12.15 -6.60
CA LEU A 277 -1.19 12.39 -6.96
C LEU A 277 -1.52 13.87 -6.86
N SER A 278 -1.11 14.53 -5.77
CA SER A 278 -1.34 15.96 -5.57
C SER A 278 -0.64 16.80 -6.64
N HIS A 279 0.60 16.47 -7.00
CA HIS A 279 1.31 17.13 -8.10
C HIS A 279 0.59 16.94 -9.44
N LEU A 280 0.19 15.72 -9.80
CA LEU A 280 -0.55 15.48 -11.04
C LEU A 280 -1.85 16.29 -11.11
N LEU A 281 -2.59 16.35 -10.01
CA LEU A 281 -3.83 17.12 -9.95
C LEU A 281 -3.57 18.65 -9.99
N ALA A 282 -2.43 19.10 -9.46
CA ALA A 282 -2.00 20.51 -9.47
C ALA A 282 -1.56 20.98 -10.85
N ASP A 283 -0.74 20.17 -11.51
CA ASP A 283 -0.08 20.51 -12.77
C ASP A 283 -1.01 20.39 -13.98
N TYR A 284 -2.08 19.59 -13.88
CA TYR A 284 -2.98 19.32 -15.00
C TYR A 284 -4.45 19.58 -14.67
N GLU A 285 -5.13 20.27 -15.57
CA GLU A 285 -6.59 20.39 -15.54
C GLU A 285 -7.23 19.18 -16.22
N ILE A 286 -7.95 18.37 -15.45
CA ILE A 286 -8.60 17.15 -15.93
C ILE A 286 -10.10 17.41 -16.03
N SER A 287 -10.70 17.20 -17.20
CA SER A 287 -12.16 17.15 -17.34
C SER A 287 -12.69 15.83 -16.75
N TRP A 288 -13.59 15.95 -15.77
CA TRP A 288 -14.23 14.83 -15.07
C TRP A 288 -15.71 14.69 -15.42
N ASP A 289 -16.13 15.17 -16.61
CA ASP A 289 -17.54 15.14 -17.00
C ASP A 289 -18.09 13.71 -16.96
N GLY A 290 -19.16 13.50 -16.17
CA GLY A 290 -19.79 12.21 -15.91
C GLY A 290 -19.09 11.34 -14.84
N LEU A 291 -17.96 11.79 -14.30
CA LEU A 291 -17.13 11.10 -13.30
C LEU A 291 -16.94 11.95 -12.03
N GLU A 292 -17.93 12.74 -11.66
CA GLU A 292 -17.84 13.72 -10.57
C GLU A 292 -17.65 13.06 -9.20
N GLU A 293 -18.33 11.93 -8.95
CA GLU A 293 -18.16 11.16 -7.71
C GLU A 293 -16.78 10.52 -7.64
N LEU A 294 -16.22 10.08 -8.77
CA LEU A 294 -14.87 9.55 -8.83
C LEU A 294 -13.82 10.66 -8.63
N ARG A 295 -14.07 11.85 -9.19
CA ARG A 295 -13.23 13.04 -8.99
C ARG A 295 -13.09 13.37 -7.50
N VAL A 296 -14.22 13.46 -6.78
CA VAL A 296 -14.17 13.81 -5.36
C VAL A 296 -13.48 12.71 -4.55
N TRP A 297 -13.66 11.44 -4.92
CA TRP A 297 -12.92 10.34 -4.30
C TRP A 297 -11.41 10.48 -4.50
N VAL A 298 -10.94 10.76 -5.71
CA VAL A 298 -9.51 10.99 -6.00
C VAL A 298 -8.95 12.17 -5.21
N LEU A 299 -9.66 13.30 -5.17
CA LEU A 299 -9.25 14.49 -4.41
C LEU A 299 -9.15 14.20 -2.91
N VAL A 300 -10.14 13.51 -2.34
CA VAL A 300 -10.14 13.13 -0.92
C VAL A 300 -8.99 12.17 -0.63
N MET A 301 -8.74 11.17 -1.48
CA MET A 301 -7.61 10.26 -1.33
C MET A 301 -6.28 11.03 -1.27
N ALA A 302 -6.06 12.01 -2.17
CA ALA A 302 -4.88 12.86 -2.13
C ALA A 302 -4.79 13.63 -0.80
N ALA A 303 -5.89 14.29 -0.39
CA ALA A 303 -5.95 15.12 0.81
C ALA A 303 -5.67 14.34 2.10
N VAL A 304 -6.20 13.12 2.24
CA VAL A 304 -6.09 12.33 3.47
C VAL A 304 -4.80 11.50 3.55
N THR A 305 -4.08 11.31 2.43
CA THR A 305 -2.89 10.43 2.38
C THR A 305 -1.55 11.11 2.11
N GLU A 306 -1.53 12.27 1.43
CA GLU A 306 -0.28 12.90 0.98
C GLU A 306 0.15 14.13 1.79
N GLY A 307 -0.64 14.58 2.78
CA GLY A 307 -0.25 15.66 3.70
C GLY A 307 0.36 16.87 2.97
N THR A 308 -0.42 17.47 2.05
CA THR A 308 0.12 18.46 1.11
C THR A 308 0.60 19.74 1.82
N HIS A 309 1.66 20.36 1.30
CA HIS A 309 2.08 21.71 1.70
C HIS A 309 1.06 22.77 1.24
N ASP A 310 0.32 22.50 0.16
CA ASP A 310 -0.79 23.31 -0.31
C ASP A 310 -2.14 22.65 0.03
N ARG A 311 -2.49 22.68 1.32
CA ARG A 311 -3.80 22.17 1.78
C ARG A 311 -4.94 23.04 1.25
N SER A 312 -4.71 24.35 1.11
CA SER A 312 -5.68 25.34 0.65
C SER A 312 -6.25 25.03 -0.71
N TRP A 313 -5.40 24.76 -1.69
CA TRP A 313 -5.84 24.45 -3.05
C TRP A 313 -6.65 23.16 -3.13
N MET A 314 -6.25 22.15 -2.36
CA MET A 314 -6.95 20.86 -2.32
C MET A 314 -8.33 21.01 -1.65
N THR A 315 -8.39 21.72 -0.52
CA THR A 315 -9.64 21.98 0.20
C THR A 315 -10.62 22.80 -0.64
N GLU A 316 -10.12 23.79 -1.41
CA GLU A 316 -10.94 24.57 -2.34
C GLU A 316 -11.55 23.68 -3.43
N ARG A 317 -10.77 22.83 -4.10
CA ARG A 317 -11.28 21.94 -5.15
C ARG A 317 -12.28 20.92 -4.62
N ILE A 318 -12.07 20.41 -3.40
CA ILE A 318 -13.02 19.55 -2.72
C ILE A 318 -14.32 20.33 -2.45
N ALA A 319 -14.23 21.56 -1.92
CA ALA A 319 -15.40 22.40 -1.65
C ALA A 319 -16.25 22.65 -2.90
N ILE A 320 -15.62 23.06 -4.01
CA ILE A 320 -16.30 23.30 -5.29
C ILE A 320 -16.98 22.03 -5.79
N THR A 321 -16.33 20.88 -5.65
CA THR A 321 -16.90 19.61 -6.11
C THR A 321 -18.08 19.16 -5.25
N ILE A 322 -18.00 19.34 -3.93
CA ILE A 322 -19.10 19.07 -2.99
C ILE A 322 -20.30 19.97 -3.30
N GLU A 323 -20.07 21.27 -3.52
CA GLU A 323 -21.13 22.24 -3.85
C GLU A 323 -21.81 21.90 -5.18
N ARG A 324 -21.03 21.54 -6.20
CA ARG A 324 -21.58 21.14 -7.51
C ARG A 324 -22.41 19.85 -7.44
N LEU A 325 -22.08 18.94 -6.53
CA LEU A 325 -22.82 17.70 -6.31
C LEU A 325 -23.99 17.89 -5.33
N ASP A 326 -24.16 19.09 -4.75
CA ASP A 326 -25.15 19.39 -3.72
C ASP A 326 -25.10 18.42 -2.53
N LEU A 327 -23.89 18.10 -2.06
CA LEU A 327 -23.67 17.15 -0.97
C LEU A 327 -23.33 17.86 0.34
N ASN A 328 -23.81 17.32 1.45
CA ASN A 328 -23.22 17.57 2.76
C ASN A 328 -22.10 16.56 3.10
N TRP A 329 -21.39 16.76 4.21
CA TRP A 329 -20.27 15.90 4.62
C TRP A 329 -20.66 14.44 4.86
N THR A 330 -21.86 14.19 5.39
CA THR A 330 -22.38 12.84 5.62
C THR A 330 -22.66 12.13 4.29
N GLU A 331 -23.29 12.84 3.35
CA GLU A 331 -23.58 12.32 2.00
C GLU A 331 -22.32 12.11 1.17
N LEU A 332 -21.34 13.02 1.29
CA LEU A 332 -20.01 12.85 0.71
C LEU A 332 -19.39 11.55 1.21
N LYS A 333 -19.36 11.34 2.54
CA LYS A 333 -18.81 10.11 3.12
C LYS A 333 -19.55 8.86 2.63
N GLY A 334 -20.87 8.92 2.50
CA GLY A 334 -21.67 7.87 1.88
C GLY A 334 -21.27 7.58 0.44
N THR A 335 -21.03 8.64 -0.35
CA THR A 335 -20.56 8.54 -1.75
C THR A 335 -19.17 7.91 -1.84
N LEU A 336 -18.23 8.32 -0.98
CA LEU A 336 -16.89 7.75 -0.92
C LEU A 336 -16.92 6.25 -0.57
N ARG A 337 -17.75 5.85 0.39
CA ARG A 337 -17.97 4.45 0.79
C ARG A 337 -18.56 3.60 -0.32
N GLN A 338 -19.44 4.18 -1.15
CA GLN A 338 -19.97 3.48 -2.31
C GLN A 338 -18.89 3.15 -3.35
N LEU A 339 -17.83 3.94 -3.44
CA LEU A 339 -16.68 3.65 -4.31
C LEU A 339 -15.68 2.71 -3.64
N ALA A 340 -15.03 3.15 -2.56
CA ALA A 340 -14.17 2.34 -1.69
C ALA A 340 -13.72 3.18 -0.48
N TRP A 341 -13.80 2.63 0.72
CA TRP A 341 -13.37 3.30 1.95
C TRP A 341 -12.93 2.28 3.00
N VAL A 342 -11.89 2.61 3.75
CA VAL A 342 -11.50 1.88 4.97
C VAL A 342 -11.47 2.84 6.16
N ASP A 343 -11.73 2.34 7.36
CA ASP A 343 -11.83 3.18 8.57
C ASP A 343 -10.51 3.87 8.94
N SER A 344 -9.39 3.40 8.39
CA SER A 344 -8.06 4.01 8.51
C SER A 344 -8.03 5.47 8.03
N PHE A 345 -8.94 5.88 7.15
CA PHE A 345 -9.03 7.27 6.68
C PHE A 345 -9.80 8.20 7.62
N GLU A 346 -10.55 7.68 8.58
CA GLU A 346 -11.53 8.45 9.37
C GLU A 346 -10.90 9.63 10.10
N SER A 347 -9.76 9.42 10.79
CA SER A 347 -9.08 10.48 11.52
C SER A 347 -8.64 11.64 10.61
N GLN A 348 -8.09 11.33 9.43
CA GLN A 348 -7.62 12.35 8.50
C GLN A 348 -8.79 13.03 7.77
N PHE A 349 -9.86 12.29 7.51
CA PHE A 349 -11.09 12.83 6.94
C PHE A 349 -11.79 13.82 7.88
N SER A 350 -11.87 13.51 9.19
CA SER A 350 -12.39 14.45 10.19
C SER A 350 -11.56 15.73 10.27
N LYS A 351 -10.23 15.62 10.25
CA LYS A 351 -9.33 16.80 10.21
C LYS A 351 -9.52 17.64 8.95
N LEU A 352 -9.78 17.00 7.81
CA LEU A 352 -10.10 17.68 6.56
C LEU A 352 -11.41 18.47 6.67
N GLU A 353 -12.45 17.86 7.24
CA GLU A 353 -13.74 18.50 7.49
C GLU A 353 -13.61 19.72 8.43
N GLU A 354 -12.88 19.58 9.53
CA GLU A 354 -12.62 20.67 10.49
C GLU A 354 -11.86 21.85 9.86
N ALA A 355 -10.83 21.56 9.06
CA ALA A 355 -10.05 22.58 8.36
C ALA A 355 -10.93 23.38 7.39
N MET A 356 -11.81 22.71 6.65
CA MET A 356 -12.70 23.36 5.68
C MET A 356 -13.81 24.18 6.35
N LYS A 357 -14.36 23.71 7.48
CA LYS A 357 -15.33 24.50 8.27
C LYS A 357 -14.68 25.77 8.84
N SER A 358 -13.43 25.68 9.30
CA SER A 358 -12.67 26.81 9.82
C SER A 358 -12.40 27.87 8.74
N GLN A 359 -12.06 27.47 7.51
CA GLN A 359 -11.87 28.39 6.38
C GLN A 359 -13.16 29.14 5.98
N LYS A 360 -14.31 28.45 5.96
CA LYS A 360 -15.62 29.10 5.71
C LYS A 360 -16.02 30.06 6.84
N GLY A 361 -15.62 29.79 8.08
CA GLY A 361 -15.82 30.67 9.22
C GLY A 361 -15.03 31.98 9.12
N ILE A 362 -13.77 31.91 8.70
CA ILE A 362 -12.90 33.09 8.52
C ILE A 362 -13.40 33.98 7.37
N ALA A 363 -13.76 33.39 6.22
CA ALA A 363 -14.29 34.14 5.08
C ALA A 363 -15.62 34.89 5.39
N ARG A 364 -16.43 34.38 6.33
CA ARG A 364 -17.65 35.08 6.79
C ARG A 364 -17.35 36.26 7.72
N VAL A 365 -16.30 36.20 8.54
CA VAL A 365 -15.92 37.28 9.46
C VAL A 365 -15.34 38.49 8.69
N ASP A 366 -14.60 38.25 7.61
CA ASP A 366 -14.04 39.33 6.77
C ASP A 366 -15.07 39.99 5.84
N SER A 367 -16.29 39.43 5.75
CA SER A 367 -17.38 39.97 4.92
C SER A 367 -18.35 40.90 5.68
N ILE A 368 -18.06 41.24 6.95
CA ILE A 368 -18.83 42.22 7.71
C ILE A 368 -18.37 43.62 7.28
N PRO A 369 -19.25 44.48 6.69
CA PRO A 369 -18.86 45.83 6.34
C PRO A 369 -18.52 46.60 7.63
N ARG A 370 -17.32 47.18 7.68
CA ARG A 370 -16.98 48.18 8.69
C ARG A 370 -17.85 49.41 8.41
N ASN A 371 -18.89 49.59 9.23
CA ASN A 371 -19.66 50.83 9.28
C ASN A 371 -18.78 52.01 9.73
#